data_AF-A0A101Y1B8-F1
#
_entry.id   AF-A0A101Y1B8-F1
#
_cell.length_a   1.000
_cell.length_b   1.000
_cell.length_c   1.000
_cell.angle_alpha   90.00
_cell.angle_beta   90.00
_cell.angle_gamma   90.00
#
_symmetry.space_group_name_H-M   'P 1'
#
loop_
_entity.id
_entity.type
_entity.pdbx_description
1 polymer ?
#
loop_
_entity_poly.entity_id
_entity_poly.type
_entity_poly.pdbx_seq_one_letter_code
_entity_poly.pdbx_strand_id
1 'polypeptide(L)'
;MNNEQSSELTLGQLEPGIPHALPGGGYVVLEVLTDRFGSRMHQLSVSNGRLIYTVILERGMDIGELRLDTGKISWERDTRYLLHPEHVDLTDNEHSGWDSGFYAAVAAIGPEIFGTPDEVRTVHGTGSYSPALPESVRLSWDERQITLEGNVPLRGYEAVPVYDKMIRIITCYGAATLLREDTVRNLTDIAQPVDDGYHIQLAGAYMSEGGSYILPVRRAKCCFATLLRRRRIRVLSTTP
;
A
#
# COMPACT_ATOMS: atom_id res chain seq x y z
N MET A 1 -8.48 35.69 5.66
CA MET A 1 -8.77 34.25 5.55
C MET A 1 -8.72 33.93 4.06
N ASN A 2 -7.57 33.50 3.56
CA ASN A 2 -7.47 33.09 2.17
C ASN A 2 -8.14 31.72 2.08
N ASN A 3 -9.18 31.65 1.25
CA ASN A 3 -9.84 30.41 0.88
C ASN A 3 -8.81 29.65 0.02
N GLU A 4 -8.02 28.74 0.62
CA GLU A 4 -7.14 27.87 -0.16
C GLU A 4 -8.05 27.06 -1.09
N GLN A 5 -7.95 27.33 -2.39
CA GLN A 5 -8.84 26.78 -3.39
C GLN A 5 -8.42 25.33 -3.67
N SER A 6 -8.92 24.41 -2.86
CA SER A 6 -8.73 22.97 -3.07
C SER A 6 -9.46 22.54 -4.34
N SER A 7 -8.75 21.83 -5.21
CA SER A 7 -9.32 21.14 -6.37
C SER A 7 -9.57 19.68 -6.04
N GLU A 8 -10.50 19.05 -6.75
CA GLU A 8 -10.88 17.65 -6.53
C GLU A 8 -11.27 16.97 -7.84
N LEU A 9 -10.96 15.67 -7.95
CA LEU A 9 -11.39 14.76 -9.00
C LEU A 9 -11.84 13.44 -8.41
N THR A 10 -12.87 12.87 -9.01
CA THR A 10 -13.28 11.48 -8.80
C THR A 10 -12.61 10.57 -9.84
N LEU A 11 -12.53 9.28 -9.55
CA LEU A 11 -11.98 8.30 -10.49
C LEU A 11 -12.64 8.35 -11.88
N GLY A 12 -13.96 8.55 -11.94
CA GLY A 12 -14.72 8.60 -13.21
C GLY A 12 -14.44 9.82 -14.09
N GLN A 13 -13.71 10.82 -13.57
CA GLN A 13 -13.27 11.99 -14.34
C GLN A 13 -11.88 11.82 -14.93
N LEU A 14 -11.16 10.74 -14.61
CA LEU A 14 -9.85 10.43 -15.17
C LEU A 14 -10.02 9.58 -16.43
N GLU A 15 -9.38 10.01 -17.52
CA GLU A 15 -9.29 9.21 -18.74
C GLU A 15 -8.07 8.28 -18.67
N PRO A 16 -8.24 6.95 -18.87
CA PRO A 16 -7.12 6.02 -18.81
C PRO A 16 -5.97 6.36 -19.77
N GLY A 17 -4.74 6.35 -19.25
CA GLY A 17 -3.51 6.61 -19.99
C GLY A 17 -3.22 8.09 -20.25
N ILE A 18 -4.13 9.00 -19.88
CA ILE A 18 -3.95 10.45 -20.10
C ILE A 18 -3.56 11.11 -18.77
N PRO A 19 -2.37 11.73 -18.67
CA PRO A 19 -1.97 12.44 -17.47
C PRO A 19 -2.85 13.66 -17.21
N HIS A 20 -3.39 13.74 -16.00
CA HIS A 20 -3.96 14.96 -15.46
C HIS A 20 -2.85 15.74 -14.73
N ALA A 21 -2.50 16.91 -15.25
CA ALA A 21 -1.45 17.75 -14.69
C ALA A 21 -1.89 18.39 -13.37
N LEU A 22 -0.98 18.40 -12.40
CA LEU A 22 -1.16 19.02 -11.08
C LEU A 22 -0.10 20.14 -10.89
N PRO A 23 -0.24 21.00 -9.87
CA PRO A 23 0.79 21.97 -9.50
C PRO A 23 2.19 21.37 -9.34
N GLY A 24 3.22 22.23 -9.40
CA GLY A 24 4.60 21.84 -9.07
C GLY A 24 5.23 20.78 -9.98
N GLY A 25 4.67 20.54 -11.18
CA GLY A 25 5.11 19.44 -12.05
C GLY A 25 4.60 18.07 -11.61
N GLY A 26 3.65 18.03 -10.67
CA GLY A 26 2.96 16.81 -10.31
C GLY A 26 1.96 16.37 -11.38
N TYR A 27 1.52 15.13 -11.28
CA TYR A 27 0.47 14.58 -12.14
C TYR A 27 -0.21 13.39 -11.48
N VAL A 28 -1.37 13.02 -12.00
CA VAL A 28 -1.99 11.72 -11.81
C VAL A 28 -2.30 11.08 -13.16
N VAL A 29 -2.11 9.76 -13.27
CA VAL A 29 -2.51 8.97 -14.44
C VAL A 29 -3.31 7.77 -13.94
N LEU A 30 -4.49 7.56 -14.51
CA LEU A 30 -5.20 6.30 -14.35
C LEU A 30 -4.69 5.31 -15.40
N GLU A 31 -4.23 4.15 -14.97
CA GLU A 31 -3.83 3.04 -15.81
C GLU A 31 -4.83 1.89 -15.63
N VAL A 32 -5.18 1.23 -16.73
CA VAL A 32 -5.96 -0.01 -16.67
C VAL A 32 -5.05 -1.15 -17.06
N LEU A 33 -4.80 -2.02 -16.08
CA LEU A 33 -3.95 -3.19 -16.20
C LEU A 33 -4.83 -4.42 -16.41
N THR A 34 -4.28 -5.44 -17.06
CA THR A 34 -4.93 -6.75 -17.18
C THR A 34 -3.99 -7.78 -16.57
N ASP A 35 -4.47 -8.56 -15.61
CA ASP A 35 -3.66 -9.64 -15.06
C ASP A 35 -3.46 -10.76 -16.09
N ARG A 36 -2.62 -11.75 -15.75
CA ARG A 36 -2.30 -12.86 -16.66
C ARG A 36 -3.49 -13.77 -17.00
N PHE A 37 -4.61 -13.61 -16.31
CA PHE A 37 -5.83 -14.41 -16.48
C PHE A 37 -6.95 -13.62 -17.17
N GLY A 38 -6.72 -12.34 -17.49
CA GLY A 38 -7.64 -11.52 -18.28
C GLY A 38 -8.48 -10.53 -17.48
N SER A 39 -8.30 -10.45 -16.17
CA SER A 39 -9.09 -9.55 -15.31
C SER A 39 -8.46 -8.17 -15.21
N ARG A 40 -9.32 -7.15 -15.25
CA ARG A 40 -8.89 -5.75 -15.29
C ARG A 40 -8.70 -5.22 -13.87
N MET A 41 -7.67 -4.39 -13.72
CA MET A 41 -7.39 -3.63 -12.50
C MET A 41 -7.10 -2.17 -12.86
N HIS A 42 -7.37 -1.27 -11.93
CA HIS A 42 -7.12 0.14 -12.02
C HIS A 42 -5.95 0.52 -11.11
N GLN A 43 -4.96 1.18 -11.69
CA GLN A 43 -3.80 1.70 -10.98
C GLN A 43 -3.73 3.21 -11.17
N LEU A 44 -3.56 3.95 -10.08
CA LEU A 44 -3.26 5.38 -10.14
C LEU A 44 -1.76 5.57 -10.00
N SER A 45 -1.10 6.14 -11.01
CA SER A 45 0.27 6.64 -10.90
C SER A 45 0.22 8.11 -10.49
N VAL A 46 0.77 8.43 -9.31
CA VAL A 46 0.76 9.77 -8.73
C VAL A 46 2.19 10.28 -8.60
N SER A 47 2.42 11.50 -9.08
CA SER A 47 3.70 12.20 -8.97
C SER A 47 3.51 13.52 -8.23
N ASN A 48 4.39 13.78 -7.27
CA ASN A 48 4.50 15.09 -6.62
C ASN A 48 5.62 15.96 -7.23
N GLY A 49 6.20 15.53 -8.36
CA GLY A 49 7.36 16.15 -9.02
C GLY A 49 8.71 15.57 -8.60
N ARG A 50 8.80 14.86 -7.46
CA ARG A 50 10.03 14.23 -6.95
C ARG A 50 9.86 12.75 -6.63
N LEU A 51 8.76 12.40 -5.96
CA LEU A 51 8.33 11.04 -5.67
C LEU A 51 7.22 10.66 -6.67
N ILE A 52 7.34 9.48 -7.24
CA ILE A 52 6.30 8.82 -8.04
C ILE A 52 5.92 7.53 -7.34
N TYR A 53 4.64 7.30 -7.14
CA TYR A 53 4.12 6.08 -6.55
C TYR A 53 2.87 5.61 -7.27
N THR A 54 2.63 4.30 -7.24
CA THR A 54 1.39 3.73 -7.79
C THR A 54 0.47 3.22 -6.68
N VAL A 55 -0.84 3.34 -6.89
CA VAL A 55 -1.88 2.85 -5.97
C VAL A 55 -2.79 1.91 -6.75
N ILE A 56 -2.94 0.67 -6.28
CA ILE A 56 -3.71 -0.36 -6.98
C ILE A 56 -5.09 -0.50 -6.32
N LEU A 57 -6.15 -0.10 -7.01
CA LEU A 57 -7.46 0.09 -6.40
C LEU A 57 -8.12 -1.22 -5.99
N GLU A 58 -7.97 -2.28 -6.77
CA GLU A 58 -8.51 -3.61 -6.48
C GLU A 58 -7.75 -4.30 -5.34
N ARG A 59 -6.62 -3.76 -4.91
CA ARG A 59 -5.68 -4.39 -3.98
C ARG A 59 -5.62 -3.63 -2.66
N GLY A 60 -6.76 -3.25 -2.07
CA GLY A 60 -6.77 -2.52 -0.79
C GLY A 60 -6.06 -1.17 -0.84
N MET A 61 -6.01 -0.56 -2.04
CA MET A 61 -5.18 0.62 -2.33
C MET A 61 -3.71 0.44 -1.95
N ASP A 62 -3.17 -0.77 -2.13
CA ASP A 62 -1.75 -1.08 -1.97
C ASP A 62 -0.88 -0.10 -2.76
N ILE A 63 0.28 0.26 -2.19
CA ILE A 63 1.29 1.03 -2.93
C ILE A 63 2.12 0.04 -3.74
N GLY A 64 1.91 0.04 -5.05
CA GLY A 64 2.52 -0.91 -5.99
C GLY A 64 4.01 -0.65 -6.15
N GLU A 65 4.36 0.40 -6.89
CA GLU A 65 5.74 0.83 -7.12
C GLU A 65 6.02 2.19 -6.48
N LEU A 66 7.29 2.40 -6.16
CA LEU A 66 7.85 3.64 -5.62
C LEU A 66 9.12 4.01 -6.38
N ARG A 67 9.20 5.26 -6.83
CA ARG A 67 10.40 5.87 -7.43
C ARG A 67 10.65 7.22 -6.78
N LEU A 68 11.89 7.47 -6.40
CA LEU A 68 12.35 8.74 -5.86
C LEU A 68 13.45 9.31 -6.75
N ASP A 69 13.29 10.57 -7.15
CA ASP A 69 14.16 11.23 -8.12
C ASP A 69 14.24 10.36 -9.40
N THR A 70 15.41 9.83 -9.77
CA THR A 70 15.58 8.99 -10.96
C THR A 70 15.50 7.48 -10.67
N GLY A 71 15.50 7.07 -9.40
CA GLY A 71 15.67 5.67 -8.98
C GLY A 71 14.40 5.00 -8.47
N LYS A 72 14.19 3.72 -8.82
CA LYS A 72 13.18 2.86 -8.20
C LYS A 72 13.66 2.43 -6.80
N ILE A 73 12.79 2.57 -5.81
CA ILE A 73 13.06 2.23 -4.40
C ILE A 73 12.17 1.11 -3.87
N SER A 74 11.22 0.67 -4.68
CA SER A 74 10.43 -0.55 -4.47
C SER A 74 11.19 -1.77 -5.00
N TRP A 75 10.87 -2.95 -4.49
CA TRP A 75 11.44 -4.20 -5.00
C TRP A 75 11.13 -4.49 -6.47
N GLU A 76 11.97 -5.34 -7.07
CA GLU A 76 11.74 -5.85 -8.41
C GLU A 76 10.88 -7.12 -8.34
N ARG A 77 9.61 -6.96 -8.68
CA ARG A 77 8.65 -8.05 -8.75
C ARG A 77 8.03 -8.10 -10.15
N ASP A 78 7.98 -9.30 -10.70
CA ASP A 78 7.41 -9.55 -12.02
C ASP A 78 5.90 -9.26 -12.00
N THR A 79 5.40 -8.56 -13.03
CA THR A 79 3.99 -8.18 -13.15
C THR A 79 3.05 -9.38 -13.25
N ARG A 80 3.55 -10.58 -13.54
CA ARG A 80 2.76 -11.84 -13.46
C ARG A 80 2.22 -12.15 -12.06
N TYR A 81 2.75 -11.50 -11.03
CA TYR A 81 2.28 -11.59 -9.64
C TYR A 81 1.29 -10.47 -9.28
N LEU A 82 1.08 -9.48 -10.15
CA LEU A 82 0.01 -8.52 -9.99
C LEU A 82 -1.29 -9.18 -10.48
N LEU A 83 -1.98 -9.86 -9.56
CA LEU A 83 -3.20 -10.61 -9.82
C LEU A 83 -4.42 -9.88 -9.26
N HIS A 84 -5.51 -9.90 -10.03
CA HIS A 84 -6.81 -9.46 -9.55
C HIS A 84 -7.24 -10.34 -8.36
N PRO A 85 -7.90 -9.80 -7.31
CA PRO A 85 -8.22 -10.58 -6.12
C PRO A 85 -9.04 -11.84 -6.35
N GLU A 86 -9.84 -11.89 -7.43
CA GLU A 86 -10.63 -13.09 -7.75
C GLU A 86 -9.77 -14.29 -8.19
N HIS A 87 -8.53 -14.02 -8.63
CA HIS A 87 -7.56 -15.04 -9.06
C HIS A 87 -6.57 -15.41 -7.96
N VAL A 88 -6.85 -15.00 -6.72
CA VAL A 88 -6.06 -15.39 -5.55
C VAL A 88 -6.94 -16.08 -4.52
N ASP A 89 -6.54 -17.31 -4.21
CA ASP A 89 -7.15 -18.11 -3.17
C ASP A 89 -6.50 -17.81 -1.82
N LEU A 90 -7.23 -17.09 -0.97
CA LEU A 90 -6.79 -16.75 0.39
C LEU A 90 -7.00 -17.89 1.40
N THR A 91 -7.54 -19.02 0.98
CA THR A 91 -7.68 -20.23 1.81
C THR A 91 -6.55 -21.25 1.55
N ASP A 92 -5.78 -21.05 0.47
CA ASP A 92 -4.66 -21.91 0.11
C ASP A 92 -3.39 -21.59 0.94
N ASN A 93 -3.34 -22.14 2.15
CA ASN A 93 -2.20 -22.02 3.05
C ASN A 93 -1.01 -22.92 2.65
N GLU A 94 -1.19 -23.87 1.72
CA GLU A 94 -0.17 -24.87 1.35
C GLU A 94 0.61 -24.49 0.08
N HIS A 95 0.01 -23.76 -0.87
CA HIS A 95 0.62 -23.45 -2.17
C HIS A 95 0.70 -21.96 -2.48
N SER A 96 1.00 -21.15 -1.47
CA SER A 96 1.34 -19.72 -1.56
C SER A 96 0.16 -18.74 -1.69
N GLY A 97 -1.07 -19.09 -1.28
CA GLY A 97 -2.30 -18.30 -1.41
C GLY A 97 -2.09 -16.78 -1.50
N TRP A 98 -1.79 -16.10 -0.39
CA TRP A 98 -1.52 -14.66 -0.37
C TRP A 98 -0.28 -14.25 -1.20
N ASP A 99 0.81 -15.02 -1.14
CA ASP A 99 2.06 -14.76 -1.85
C ASP A 99 1.97 -14.90 -3.38
N SER A 100 0.99 -15.64 -3.88
CA SER A 100 0.76 -15.92 -5.31
C SER A 100 0.46 -14.64 -6.10
N GLY A 101 -0.13 -13.65 -5.41
CA GLY A 101 -0.42 -12.31 -5.92
C GLY A 101 0.38 -11.21 -5.22
N PHE A 102 1.44 -11.53 -4.48
CA PHE A 102 2.23 -10.51 -3.77
C PHE A 102 3.11 -9.72 -4.75
N TYR A 103 2.72 -8.45 -4.94
CA TYR A 103 3.34 -7.51 -5.88
C TYR A 103 3.78 -6.20 -5.23
N ALA A 104 2.99 -5.67 -4.29
CA ALA A 104 3.13 -4.30 -3.81
C ALA A 104 4.40 -4.04 -2.98
N ALA A 105 4.91 -2.81 -3.07
CA ALA A 105 5.96 -2.30 -2.20
C ALA A 105 5.45 -1.99 -0.79
N VAL A 106 4.18 -1.61 -0.64
CA VAL A 106 3.50 -1.51 0.66
C VAL A 106 2.14 -2.18 0.52
N ALA A 107 2.04 -3.39 1.05
CA ALA A 107 0.83 -4.21 1.03
C ALA A 107 0.06 -4.06 2.36
N ALA A 108 -1.25 -3.80 2.30
CA ALA A 108 -2.14 -3.78 3.45
C ALA A 108 -2.42 -5.20 3.96
N ILE A 109 -2.09 -5.48 5.22
CA ILE A 109 -2.31 -6.79 5.84
C ILE A 109 -3.29 -6.67 7.01
N GLY A 110 -4.08 -7.72 7.24
CA GLY A 110 -5.22 -7.65 8.17
C GLY A 110 -6.41 -6.91 7.57
N PRO A 111 -7.30 -6.31 8.39
CA PRO A 111 -7.24 -6.19 9.85
C PRO A 111 -7.74 -7.43 10.59
N GLU A 112 -8.18 -8.48 9.88
CA GLU A 112 -8.75 -9.68 10.51
C GLU A 112 -7.70 -10.53 11.24
N ILE A 113 -6.48 -10.56 10.69
CA ILE A 113 -5.37 -11.37 11.19
C ILE A 113 -4.03 -10.87 10.63
N PHE A 114 -3.00 -10.81 11.48
CA PHE A 114 -1.61 -10.57 11.07
C PHE A 114 -0.63 -11.42 11.90
N GLY A 115 0.13 -12.29 11.23
CA GLY A 115 1.32 -12.93 11.81
C GLY A 115 1.11 -14.20 12.63
N THR A 116 -0.12 -14.63 12.92
CA THR A 116 -0.40 -15.99 13.44
C THR A 116 -1.36 -16.70 12.46
N PRO A 117 -0.90 -17.64 11.61
CA PRO A 117 -1.80 -18.41 10.77
C PRO A 117 -2.69 -19.31 11.64
N ASP A 118 -3.91 -19.56 11.19
CA ASP A 118 -4.73 -20.67 11.67
C ASP A 118 -4.99 -21.66 10.52
N GLU A 119 -5.76 -22.72 10.78
CA GLU A 119 -6.05 -23.76 9.77
C GLU A 119 -6.81 -23.23 8.54
N VAL A 120 -7.40 -22.02 8.61
CA VAL A 120 -8.33 -21.47 7.61
C VAL A 120 -7.83 -20.17 6.98
N ARG A 121 -7.02 -19.38 7.67
CA ARG A 121 -6.67 -18.00 7.31
C ARG A 121 -5.18 -17.83 7.05
N THR A 122 -4.85 -17.16 5.95
CA THR A 122 -3.47 -16.75 5.63
C THR A 122 -2.94 -15.75 6.67
N VAL A 123 -1.61 -15.72 6.83
CA VAL A 123 -0.90 -14.87 7.82
C VAL A 123 -1.03 -13.35 7.59
N HIS A 124 -1.67 -12.93 6.50
CA HIS A 124 -1.68 -11.55 6.04
C HIS A 124 -3.10 -10.97 5.87
N GLY A 125 -4.14 -11.70 6.25
CA GLY A 125 -5.52 -11.23 6.16
C GLY A 125 -5.96 -10.92 4.74
N THR A 126 -7.03 -10.12 4.61
CA THR A 126 -7.66 -9.86 3.31
C THR A 126 -7.47 -8.44 2.76
N GLY A 127 -6.80 -7.55 3.49
CA GLY A 127 -6.59 -6.14 3.14
C GLY A 127 -6.14 -5.90 1.69
N SER A 128 -4.97 -6.40 1.31
CA SER A 128 -4.42 -6.32 -0.04
C SER A 128 -5.28 -6.98 -1.12
N TYR A 129 -6.32 -7.72 -0.75
CA TYR A 129 -7.20 -8.46 -1.64
C TYR A 129 -8.66 -7.99 -1.54
N SER A 130 -8.86 -6.80 -0.98
CA SER A 130 -10.15 -6.15 -0.85
C SER A 130 -10.19 -4.92 -1.77
N PRO A 131 -11.04 -4.91 -2.80
CA PRO A 131 -11.13 -3.78 -3.71
C PRO A 131 -11.67 -2.51 -3.02
N ALA A 132 -11.11 -1.36 -3.39
CA ALA A 132 -11.70 -0.07 -3.07
C ALA A 132 -13.02 0.13 -3.84
N LEU A 133 -13.97 0.81 -3.23
CA LEU A 133 -15.21 1.22 -3.89
C LEU A 133 -14.90 2.33 -4.90
N PRO A 134 -15.09 2.13 -6.22
CA PRO A 134 -14.70 3.11 -7.23
C PRO A 134 -15.32 4.51 -7.01
N GLU A 135 -16.55 4.57 -6.53
CA GLU A 135 -17.29 5.80 -6.23
C GLU A 135 -16.76 6.57 -5.00
N SER A 136 -15.99 5.88 -4.13
CA SER A 136 -15.36 6.50 -2.96
C SER A 136 -14.00 7.11 -3.28
N VAL A 137 -13.38 6.71 -4.41
CA VAL A 137 -12.02 7.13 -4.75
C VAL A 137 -12.02 8.60 -5.19
N ARG A 138 -11.35 9.44 -4.40
CA ARG A 138 -11.24 10.88 -4.63
C ARG A 138 -9.79 11.33 -4.54
N LEU A 139 -9.39 12.15 -5.49
CA LEU A 139 -8.12 12.84 -5.51
C LEU A 139 -8.37 14.33 -5.28
N SER A 140 -7.79 14.89 -4.23
CA SER A 140 -7.82 16.32 -3.94
C SER A 140 -6.42 16.89 -3.88
N TRP A 141 -6.26 18.15 -4.25
CA TRP A 141 -4.99 18.85 -4.18
C TRP A 141 -5.15 20.35 -4.02
N ASP A 142 -4.13 20.97 -3.46
CA ASP A 142 -3.96 22.42 -3.35
C ASP A 142 -2.57 22.82 -3.86
N GLU A 143 -2.03 23.96 -3.43
CA GLU A 143 -0.68 24.40 -3.82
C GLU A 143 0.45 23.63 -3.11
N ARG A 144 0.14 22.86 -2.07
CA ARG A 144 1.10 22.23 -1.16
C ARG A 144 1.15 20.72 -1.32
N GLN A 145 0.00 20.07 -1.47
CA GLN A 145 -0.10 18.62 -1.38
C GLN A 145 -1.14 18.01 -2.31
N ILE A 146 -0.96 16.70 -2.53
CA ILE A 146 -1.89 15.79 -3.20
C ILE A 146 -2.39 14.81 -2.13
N THR A 147 -3.71 14.57 -2.12
CA THR A 147 -4.36 13.60 -1.24
C THR A 147 -5.23 12.66 -2.07
N LEU A 148 -4.99 11.36 -1.96
CA LEU A 148 -5.83 10.31 -2.53
C LEU A 148 -6.58 9.61 -1.40
N GLU A 149 -7.89 9.55 -1.50
CA GLU A 149 -8.78 8.92 -0.51
C GLU A 149 -9.62 7.83 -1.16
N GLY A 150 -10.01 6.83 -0.36
CA GLY A 150 -10.94 5.79 -0.78
C GLY A 150 -11.39 4.90 0.37
N ASN A 151 -12.55 4.27 0.20
CA ASN A 151 -13.11 3.28 1.12
C ASN A 151 -12.87 1.88 0.57
N VAL A 152 -12.38 1.00 1.44
CA VAL A 152 -12.17 -0.42 1.17
C VAL A 152 -13.05 -1.20 2.14
N PRO A 153 -14.19 -1.76 1.71
CA PRO A 153 -14.86 -2.80 2.46
C PRO A 153 -14.01 -4.05 2.44
N LEU A 154 -13.58 -4.52 3.61
CA LEU A 154 -12.72 -5.69 3.70
C LEU A 154 -13.52 -6.93 3.33
N ARG A 155 -13.03 -7.70 2.36
CA ARG A 155 -13.68 -8.93 1.90
C ARG A 155 -14.01 -9.85 3.08
N GLY A 156 -13.11 -9.91 4.06
CA GLY A 156 -13.24 -10.82 5.19
C GLY A 156 -13.16 -12.27 4.76
N TYR A 157 -13.10 -13.18 5.74
CA TYR A 157 -13.29 -14.61 5.51
C TYR A 157 -14.77 -15.02 5.64
N GLU A 158 -15.65 -14.05 5.84
CA GLU A 158 -17.08 -14.22 6.07
C GLU A 158 -17.90 -13.92 4.81
N ALA A 159 -19.21 -14.19 4.83
CA ALA A 159 -20.09 -13.94 3.69
C ALA A 159 -20.33 -12.44 3.40
N VAL A 160 -20.10 -11.57 4.39
CA VAL A 160 -20.24 -10.11 4.29
C VAL A 160 -19.04 -9.42 4.93
N PRO A 161 -18.67 -8.21 4.45
CA PRO A 161 -17.60 -7.43 5.06
C PRO A 161 -17.81 -7.19 6.56
N VAL A 162 -16.79 -7.50 7.36
CA VAL A 162 -16.77 -7.24 8.82
C VAL A 162 -16.21 -5.85 9.13
N TYR A 163 -15.34 -5.35 8.25
CA TYR A 163 -14.66 -4.08 8.40
C TYR A 163 -14.86 -3.18 7.18
N ASP A 164 -14.81 -1.88 7.42
CA ASP A 164 -14.66 -0.85 6.39
C ASP A 164 -13.43 -0.02 6.75
N LYS A 165 -12.54 0.19 5.77
CA LYS A 165 -11.30 0.94 5.94
C LYS A 165 -11.32 2.17 5.05
N MET A 166 -11.24 3.35 5.66
CA MET A 166 -11.04 4.61 4.96
C MET A 166 -9.54 4.88 4.90
N ILE A 167 -9.02 5.01 3.68
CA ILE A 167 -7.59 5.15 3.37
C ILE A 167 -7.35 6.57 2.85
N ARG A 168 -6.29 7.20 3.34
CA ARG A 168 -5.79 8.50 2.86
C ARG A 168 -4.31 8.39 2.58
N ILE A 169 -3.89 8.73 1.36
CA ILE A 169 -2.50 8.74 0.93
C ILE A 169 -2.14 10.18 0.56
N ILE A 170 -1.20 10.78 1.29
CA ILE A 170 -0.87 12.20 1.23
C ILE A 170 0.61 12.37 0.86
N THR A 171 0.88 13.31 -0.05
CA THR A 171 2.25 13.73 -0.36
C THR A 171 2.31 15.23 -0.67
N CYS A 172 3.39 15.89 -0.25
CA CYS A 172 3.62 17.30 -0.58
C CYS A 172 4.45 17.43 -1.86
N TYR A 173 4.22 18.47 -2.67
CA TYR A 173 5.02 18.72 -3.86
C TYR A 173 6.52 18.82 -3.54
N GLY A 174 7.35 18.13 -4.33
CA GLY A 174 8.80 18.09 -4.17
C GLY A 174 9.31 17.31 -2.94
N ALA A 175 8.43 16.72 -2.12
CA ALA A 175 8.83 15.95 -0.96
C ALA A 175 9.26 14.52 -1.33
N ALA A 176 10.15 13.95 -0.52
CA ALA A 176 10.50 12.52 -0.58
C ALA A 176 9.64 11.66 0.38
N THR A 177 8.52 12.22 0.86
CA THR A 177 7.69 11.62 1.90
C THR A 177 6.32 11.27 1.34
N LEU A 178 5.84 10.10 1.75
CA LEU A 178 4.48 9.64 1.55
C LEU A 178 3.90 9.31 2.93
N LEU A 179 2.73 9.85 3.24
CA LEU A 179 1.97 9.52 4.43
C LEU A 179 0.76 8.69 4.02
N ARG A 180 0.54 7.56 4.67
CA ARG A 180 -0.68 6.76 4.54
C ARG A 180 -1.37 6.66 5.90
N GLU A 181 -2.63 7.05 5.95
CA GLU A 181 -3.50 6.96 7.12
C GLU A 181 -4.65 6.02 6.81
N ASP A 182 -4.81 4.98 7.63
CA ASP A 182 -5.90 4.03 7.52
C ASP A 182 -6.78 4.14 8.78
N THR A 183 -8.09 4.32 8.60
CA THR A 183 -9.09 4.27 9.67
C THR A 183 -9.97 3.05 9.48
N VAL A 184 -9.90 2.09 10.40
CA VAL A 184 -10.71 0.86 10.36
C VAL A 184 -11.93 0.99 11.25
N ARG A 185 -13.11 0.66 10.69
CA ARG A 185 -14.38 0.62 11.38
C ARG A 185 -14.92 -0.81 11.41
N ASN A 186 -15.24 -1.31 12.59
CA ASN A 186 -16.03 -2.53 12.77
C ASN A 186 -17.49 -2.27 12.34
N LEU A 187 -18.00 -3.06 11.41
CA LEU A 187 -19.37 -2.95 10.87
C LEU A 187 -20.39 -3.80 11.65
N THR A 188 -19.93 -4.61 12.60
CA THR A 188 -20.76 -5.51 13.40
C THR A 188 -21.16 -4.88 14.74
N ASP A 189 -22.15 -5.47 15.40
CA ASP A 189 -22.62 -5.10 16.74
C ASP A 189 -21.84 -5.79 17.88
N ILE A 190 -20.88 -6.66 17.53
CA ILE A 190 -20.02 -7.37 18.48
C ILE A 190 -18.57 -6.87 18.40
N ALA A 191 -17.82 -7.04 19.47
CA ALA A 191 -16.39 -6.70 19.47
C ALA A 191 -15.62 -7.61 18.50
N GLN A 192 -14.79 -7.01 17.64
CA GLN A 192 -13.95 -7.71 16.68
C GLN A 192 -12.47 -7.46 16.96
N PRO A 193 -11.60 -8.49 16.85
CA PRO A 193 -10.16 -8.31 17.02
C PRO A 193 -9.55 -7.59 15.81
N VAL A 194 -8.77 -6.54 16.07
CA VAL A 194 -8.05 -5.80 15.03
C VAL A 194 -6.56 -6.15 15.10
N ASP A 195 -6.07 -6.73 14.02
CA ASP A 195 -4.66 -7.04 13.80
C ASP A 195 -4.28 -6.59 12.39
N ASP A 196 -3.89 -5.32 12.29
CA ASP A 196 -3.75 -4.56 11.04
C ASP A 196 -2.32 -4.03 10.89
N GLY A 197 -1.85 -3.88 9.66
CA GLY A 197 -0.52 -3.36 9.41
C GLY A 197 -0.15 -3.27 7.94
N TYR A 198 1.16 -3.24 7.70
CA TYR A 198 1.73 -3.19 6.36
C TYR A 198 2.89 -4.14 6.19
N HIS A 199 2.91 -4.84 5.06
CA HIS A 199 4.09 -5.54 4.59
C HIS A 199 4.85 -4.63 3.62
N ILE A 200 6.04 -4.16 4.02
CA ILE A 200 6.82 -3.16 3.29
C ILE A 200 8.04 -3.82 2.63
N GLN A 201 8.16 -3.69 1.31
CA GLN A 201 9.21 -4.29 0.50
C GLN A 201 9.92 -3.23 -0.36
N LEU A 202 11.03 -2.71 0.18
CA LEU A 202 11.89 -1.73 -0.49
C LEU A 202 13.12 -2.40 -1.12
N ALA A 203 13.71 -1.77 -2.13
CA ALA A 203 14.96 -2.20 -2.76
C ALA A 203 15.80 -1.00 -3.25
N GLY A 204 16.76 -1.28 -4.14
CA GLY A 204 17.71 -0.31 -4.67
C GLY A 204 18.95 -0.13 -3.79
N ALA A 205 19.69 0.95 -4.05
CA ALA A 205 20.96 1.25 -3.38
C ALA A 205 20.84 1.27 -1.84
N TYR A 206 19.67 1.68 -1.33
CA TYR A 206 19.36 1.69 0.10
C TYR A 206 19.41 0.31 0.76
N MET A 207 19.30 -0.78 0.00
CA MET A 207 19.36 -2.16 0.50
C MET A 207 20.64 -2.91 0.08
N SER A 208 21.18 -2.66 -1.11
CA SER A 208 22.32 -3.40 -1.66
C SER A 208 23.69 -2.80 -1.31
N GLU A 209 23.82 -1.48 -1.13
CA GLU A 209 25.09 -0.73 -1.10
C GLU A 209 25.51 -0.25 0.31
N GLY A 210 25.36 -1.11 1.31
CA GLY A 210 25.75 -0.77 2.70
C GLY A 210 24.72 0.08 3.44
N GLY A 211 23.49 0.14 2.94
CA GLY A 211 22.38 0.75 3.65
C GLY A 211 22.13 0.13 5.03
N SER A 212 21.55 0.93 5.91
CA SER A 212 21.33 0.58 7.30
C SER A 212 19.85 0.64 7.63
N TYR A 213 19.38 -0.37 8.36
CA TYR A 213 18.04 -0.37 8.92
C TYR A 213 18.12 0.12 10.37
N ILE A 214 17.50 1.26 10.63
CA ILE A 214 17.52 1.92 11.94
C ILE A 214 16.13 1.79 12.54
N LEU A 215 16.04 1.08 13.67
CA LEU A 215 14.80 0.91 14.42
C LEU A 215 14.99 1.33 15.87
N PRO A 216 14.07 2.14 16.43
CA PRO A 216 14.01 2.36 17.86
C PRO A 216 13.49 1.08 18.53
N VAL A 217 14.40 0.24 19.02
CA VAL A 217 14.05 -0.96 19.77
C VAL A 217 14.33 -0.78 21.26
N ARG A 218 13.42 -1.24 22.12
CA ARG A 218 13.73 -1.39 23.54
C ARG A 218 14.83 -2.43 23.66
N ARG A 219 15.89 -2.12 24.43
CA ARG A 219 17.08 -2.99 24.59
C ARG A 219 16.73 -4.44 24.94
N ALA A 220 15.68 -4.66 25.75
CA ALA A 220 15.20 -5.98 26.16
C ALA A 220 14.55 -6.82 25.05
N LYS A 221 14.10 -6.21 23.94
CA LYS A 221 13.53 -6.90 22.78
C LYS A 221 14.52 -7.01 21.61
N CYS A 222 15.78 -6.62 21.83
CA CYS A 222 16.83 -6.68 20.82
C CYS A 222 17.38 -8.12 20.71
N CYS A 223 16.55 -9.06 20.26
CA CYS A 223 17.04 -10.38 19.84
C CYS A 223 17.70 -10.22 18.47
N PHE A 224 18.98 -10.58 18.38
CA PHE A 224 19.75 -10.56 17.15
C PHE A 224 19.05 -11.37 16.04
N ALA A 225 18.50 -10.68 15.05
CA ALA A 225 18.22 -11.27 13.74
C ALA A 225 19.59 -11.52 13.06
N THR A 226 20.15 -12.70 13.31
CA THR A 226 21.35 -13.15 12.59
C THR A 226 20.92 -13.56 11.19
N LEU A 227 20.87 -12.62 10.25
CA LEU A 227 20.77 -12.98 8.83
C LEU A 227 22.13 -13.55 8.40
N LEU A 228 22.13 -14.82 7.99
CA LEU A 228 23.28 -15.49 7.37
C LEU A 228 23.68 -14.76 6.07
N ARG A 229 24.53 -13.73 6.21
CA ARG A 229 25.65 -13.33 5.34
C ARG A 229 26.10 -11.94 5.78
N ARG A 230 27.22 -11.91 6.54
CA ARG A 230 28.04 -10.75 6.94
C ARG A 230 27.47 -9.37 6.56
N ARG A 231 26.50 -8.85 7.32
CA ARG A 231 26.14 -7.43 7.29
C ARG A 231 25.97 -6.95 8.73
N ARG A 232 26.78 -5.98 9.14
CA ARG A 232 26.76 -5.41 10.49
C ARG A 232 25.55 -4.49 10.61
N ILE A 233 24.60 -4.86 11.46
CA ILE A 233 23.56 -3.95 11.92
C ILE A 233 24.20 -3.01 12.95
N ARG A 234 24.12 -1.69 12.73
CA ARG A 234 24.56 -0.70 13.71
C ARG A 234 23.32 -0.18 14.45
N VAL A 235 23.12 -0.69 15.66
CA VAL A 235 22.06 -0.21 16.55
C VAL A 235 22.56 1.05 17.25
N LEU A 236 21.90 2.18 17.04
CA LEU A 236 22.15 3.40 17.79
C LEU A 236 21.18 3.43 18.98
N SER A 237 21.75 3.28 20.18
CA SER A 237 21.05 3.49 21.44
C SER A 237 20.92 4.99 21.68
N THR A 238 19.71 5.55 21.59
CA THR A 238 19.43 6.92 22.04
C THR A 238 18.86 6.86 23.45
N THR A 239 19.75 6.77 24.42
CA THR A 239 19.49 7.20 25.80
C THR A 239 20.83 7.63 26.39
N PRO A 240 20.90 8.75 27.13
CA PRO A 240 22.11 9.19 27.82
C PRO A 240 22.63 8.14 28.82
#